data_AF-A0A6N7IYU3-F1
#
_entry.id   AF-A0A6N7IYU3-F1
#
_cell.length_a   1.000
_cell.length_b   1.000
_cell.length_c   1.000
_cell.angle_alpha   90.00
_cell.angle_beta   90.00
_cell.angle_gamma   90.00
#
_symmetry.space_group_name_H-M   'P 1'
#
loop_
_entity.id
_entity.type
_entity.pdbx_description
1 polymer ?
#
loop_
_entity_poly.entity_id
_entity_poly.type
_entity_poly.pdbx_seq_one_letter_code
_entity_poly.pdbx_strand_id
1 'polypeptide(L)' 'MHQLTNKQYEEYKRLCHARDHGQMLTPDGLRIICAGFDYDPEAIGKHMLETLAKFQAKENKI' A
#
# COMPACT_ATOMS: atom_id res chain seq x y z
N MET A 1 -12.08 21.27 14.25
CA MET A 1 -11.77 19.85 13.98
C MET A 1 -12.87 19.29 13.11
N HIS A 2 -12.54 18.63 11.98
CA HIS A 2 -13.55 17.92 11.21
C HIS A 2 -13.83 16.57 11.88
N GLN A 3 -15.10 16.31 12.22
CA GLN A 3 -15.54 14.99 12.67
C GLN A 3 -15.80 14.11 11.46
N LEU A 4 -15.23 12.91 11.48
CA LEU A 4 -15.54 11.85 10.54
C LEU A 4 -17.02 11.46 10.70
N THR A 5 -17.70 11.24 9.59
CA THR A 5 -19.01 10.58 9.61
C THR A 5 -18.84 9.13 10.12
N ASN A 6 -19.92 8.54 10.66
CA ASN A 6 -19.90 7.14 11.12
C ASN A 6 -19.38 6.19 10.03
N LYS A 7 -19.74 6.42 8.76
CA LYS A 7 -19.29 5.61 7.63
C LYS A 7 -17.77 5.70 7.42
N GLN A 8 -17.21 6.91 7.45
CA GLN A 8 -15.78 7.12 7.30
C GLN A 8 -14.99 6.57 8.51
N TYR A 9 -15.57 6.61 9.70
CA TYR A 9 -14.96 6.03 10.89
C TYR A 9 -14.90 4.49 10.82
N GLU A 10 -15.96 3.84 10.35
CA GLU A 10 -15.94 2.39 10.10
C GLU A 10 -14.91 1.99 9.04
N GLU A 11 -14.80 2.77 7.96
CA GLU A 11 -13.81 2.56 6.92
C GLU A 11 -12.38 2.70 7.44
N TYR A 12 -12.12 3.74 8.26
CA TYR A 12 -10.86 3.93 8.95
C TYR A 12 -10.49 2.75 9.85
N LYS A 13 -11.44 2.25 10.66
CA LYS A 13 -11.20 1.08 11.52
C LYS A 13 -10.82 -0.17 10.72
N ARG A 14 -11.48 -0.40 9.57
CA ARG A 14 -11.12 -1.52 8.68
C ARG A 14 -9.72 -1.37 8.12
N LEU A 15 -9.32 -0.15 7.74
CA LEU A 15 -7.95 0.13 7.28
C LEU A 15 -6.91 -0.10 8.37
N CYS A 16 -7.17 0.33 9.62
CA CYS A 16 -6.29 0.04 10.75
C CYS A 16 -6.15 -1.46 11.00
N HIS A 17 -7.26 -2.20 11.00
CA HIS A 17 -7.24 -3.65 11.15
C HIS A 17 -6.47 -4.32 10.00
N ALA A 18 -6.73 -3.94 8.75
CA ALA A 18 -6.01 -4.49 7.60
C ALA A 18 -4.50 -4.21 7.70
N ARG A 19 -4.10 -3.01 8.12
CA ARG A 19 -2.70 -2.65 8.39
C ARG A 19 -2.09 -3.55 9.46
N ASP A 20 -2.75 -3.68 10.61
CA ASP A 20 -2.21 -4.41 11.77
C ASP A 20 -2.12 -5.93 11.50
N HIS A 21 -2.96 -6.44 10.60
CA HIS A 21 -2.98 -7.84 10.17
C HIS A 21 -2.21 -8.09 8.86
N GLY A 22 -1.38 -7.15 8.40
CA GLY A 22 -0.52 -7.32 7.22
C GLY A 22 -1.26 -7.37 5.87
N GLN A 23 -2.55 -7.04 5.84
CA GLN A 23 -3.39 -6.91 4.65
C GLN A 23 -3.26 -5.51 4.01
N MET A 24 -2.05 -4.95 3.98
CA MET A 24 -1.83 -3.61 3.41
C MET A 24 -1.99 -3.59 1.88
N LEU A 25 -1.81 -4.74 1.21
CA LEU A 25 -2.02 -4.89 -0.23
C LEU A 25 -3.43 -5.43 -0.49
N THR A 26 -4.40 -4.53 -0.60
CA THR A 26 -5.77 -4.89 -0.97
C THR A 26 -5.84 -5.35 -2.43
N PRO A 27 -6.85 -6.14 -2.84
CA PRO A 27 -7.02 -6.53 -4.25
C PRO A 27 -7.08 -5.35 -5.21
N ASP A 28 -7.71 -4.24 -4.82
CA ASP A 28 -7.77 -3.03 -5.64
C ASP A 28 -6.42 -2.32 -5.70
N GLY A 29 -5.67 -2.28 -4.59
CA GLY A 29 -4.29 -1.81 -4.59
C GLY A 29 -3.40 -2.63 -5.53
N LEU A 30 -3.53 -3.95 -5.52
CA LEU A 30 -2.81 -4.83 -6.43
C LEU A 30 -3.19 -4.56 -7.90
N ARG A 31 -4.48 -4.38 -8.20
CA ARG A 31 -4.95 -4.04 -9.56
C ARG A 31 -4.37 -2.73 -10.07
N ILE A 32 -4.33 -1.69 -9.23
CA ILE A 32 -3.73 -0.40 -9.57
C ILE A 32 -2.25 -0.57 -9.94
N ILE A 33 -1.51 -1.31 -9.13
CA ILE A 33 -0.09 -1.57 -9.38
C ILE A 33 0.08 -2.32 -10.70
N CYS A 34 -0.63 -3.43 -10.89
CA CYS A 34 -0.50 -4.23 -12.11
C CYS A 34 -0.87 -3.43 -13.37
N ALA A 35 -1.95 -2.64 -13.33
CA ALA A 35 -2.36 -1.80 -14.44
C ALA A 35 -1.33 -0.70 -14.79
N GLY A 36 -0.63 -0.16 -13.79
CA GLY A 36 0.41 0.87 -14.01
C GLY A 36 1.68 0.35 -14.70
N PHE A 37 1.85 -0.97 -14.79
CA PHE A 37 2.98 -1.63 -15.46
C PHE A 37 2.51 -2.52 -16.61
N ASP A 38 1.33 -2.25 -17.19
CA ASP A 38 0.75 -3.02 -18.30
C ASP A 38 0.69 -4.53 -18.05
N TYR A 39 0.55 -4.93 -16.78
CA TYR A 39 0.60 -6.31 -16.32
C TYR A 39 1.91 -7.05 -16.68
N ASP A 40 2.98 -6.34 -16.99
CA ASP A 40 4.31 -6.92 -17.21
C ASP A 40 4.92 -7.40 -15.87
N PRO A 41 5.09 -8.72 -15.67
CA PRO A 41 5.62 -9.25 -14.41
C PRO A 41 7.03 -8.74 -14.09
N GLU A 42 7.88 -8.53 -15.10
CA GLU A 42 9.27 -8.12 -14.87
C GLU A 42 9.33 -6.66 -14.41
N ALA A 43 8.62 -5.76 -15.09
CA ALA A 43 8.53 -4.35 -14.69
C ALA A 43 7.94 -4.18 -13.28
N ILE A 44 6.87 -4.92 -12.95
CA ILE A 44 6.25 -4.90 -11.61
C ILE A 44 7.27 -5.35 -10.56
N GLY A 45 7.87 -6.53 -10.75
CA GLY A 45 8.82 -7.10 -9.78
C GLY A 45 10.01 -6.17 -9.55
N LYS A 46 10.58 -5.63 -10.63
CA LYS A 46 11.66 -4.66 -10.57
C LYS A 46 11.28 -3.41 -9.78
N HIS A 47 10.13 -2.80 -10.10
CA HIS A 47 9.69 -1.58 -9.43
C HIS A 47 9.44 -1.78 -7.93
N MET A 48 8.81 -2.90 -7.55
CA MET A 48 8.53 -3.24 -6.15
C MET A 48 9.82 -3.40 -5.35
N LEU A 49 10.80 -4.15 -5.88
CA LEU A 49 12.06 -4.40 -5.20
C LEU A 49 12.93 -3.13 -5.10
N GLU A 50 13.00 -2.33 -6.17
CA GLU A 50 13.71 -1.04 -6.13
C GLU A 50 13.09 -0.07 -5.13
N THR A 51 11.76 -0.05 -5.02
CA THR A 51 11.04 0.79 -4.07
C THR A 51 11.28 0.34 -2.64
N LEU A 52 11.25 -0.98 -2.38
CA LEU A 52 11.59 -1.55 -1.07
C LEU A 52 13.02 -1.19 -0.66
N ALA A 53 13.99 -1.35 -1.57
CA ALA A 53 15.38 -0.98 -1.31
C ALA A 53 15.53 0.51 -0.98
N LYS A 54 14.79 1.40 -1.65
CA LYS A 54 14.79 2.84 -1.36
C LYS A 54 14.22 3.15 0.02
N PHE A 55 13.22 2.44 0.49
CA PHE A 55 12.68 2.63 1.85
C PHE A 55 13.68 2.18 2.91
N GLN A 56 14.26 1.00 2.75
CA GLN A 56 15.29 0.48 3.67
C GLN A 56 16.52 1.40 3.74
N ALA A 57 16.94 1.95 2.59
CA ALA A 57 18.05 2.90 2.53
C ALA A 57 17.74 4.25 3.19
N LYS A 58 16.46 4.64 3.32
CA LYS A 58 16.04 5.84 4.05
C LYS A 58 15.96 5.59 5.55
N GLU A 59 15.47 4.42 5.96
CA GLU A 59 15.39 4.02 7.37
C GLU A 59 16.78 3.87 8.00
N ASN A 60 17.75 3.30 7.27
CA ASN A 60 19.13 3.16 7.74
C ASN A 60 19.93 4.47 7.86
N LYS A 61 19.36 5.62 7.48
CA LYS A 61 19.99 6.94 7.58
C LYS A 61 19.51 7.75 8.80
N ILE A 62 18.68 7.15 9.65
CA ILE A 62 18.12 7.75 10.87
C ILE A 62 18.88 7.22 12.09
#